data_AF-A0AAE3EG79-F1
#
_entry.id   AF-A0AAE3EG79-F1
#
_cell.length_a   1.000
_cell.length_b   1.000
_cell.length_c   1.000
_cell.angle_alpha   90.00
_cell.angle_beta   90.00
_cell.angle_gamma   90.00
#
_symmetry.space_group_name_H-M   'P 1'
#
loop_
_entity.id
_entity.type
_entity.pdbx_description
1 polymer ?
#
loop_
_entity_poly.entity_id
_entity_poly.type
_entity_poly.pdbx_seq_one_letter_code
_entity_poly.pdbx_strand_id
1 'polypeptide(L)'
;MGYNANLMKTGSIPTRKGAAGVAVVYAAIPQMDQRVTIPYLRCRTGAPGGNLEVLQTEGVYKFSLLAAGSVIAVPGIPATVTGRQVVLRFPSGETKATVISAQTGENLTLGTSIAPQTNVTLYLMGNTSSESTAEIPLTASAVTILQAECPGFTAGKEIGWPVVLYIRNTDGACVIEGGTVAYIGV
;
A
#
# COMPACT_ATOMS: atom_id res chain seq x y z
N MET A 1 17.65 -14.51 -16.17
CA MET A 1 17.37 -13.62 -17.32
C MET A 1 17.38 -12.20 -16.81
N GLY A 2 18.33 -11.38 -17.27
CA GLY A 2 18.36 -9.96 -16.93
C GLY A 2 17.26 -9.25 -17.71
N TYR A 3 16.22 -8.79 -17.02
CA TYR A 3 15.27 -7.87 -17.61
C TYR A 3 16.00 -6.52 -17.81
N ASN A 4 15.92 -5.94 -19.00
CA ASN A 4 16.33 -4.55 -19.23
C ASN A 4 15.30 -3.64 -18.55
N ALA A 5 15.35 -3.59 -17.22
CA ALA A 5 14.48 -2.73 -16.42
C ALA A 5 14.88 -1.28 -16.68
N ASN A 6 14.06 -0.57 -17.46
CA ASN A 6 14.29 0.84 -17.72
C ASN A 6 13.62 1.64 -16.60
N LEU A 7 14.41 2.40 -15.84
CA LEU A 7 13.87 3.35 -14.87
C LEU A 7 13.03 4.40 -15.63
N MET A 8 11.72 4.40 -15.41
CA MET A 8 10.83 5.36 -16.08
C MET A 8 10.66 6.63 -15.25
N LYS A 9 10.52 6.48 -13.93
CA LYS A 9 10.23 7.59 -13.03
C LYS A 9 10.69 7.26 -11.62
N THR A 10 11.11 8.28 -10.88
CA THR A 10 11.23 8.23 -9.43
C THR A 10 10.22 9.16 -8.77
N GLY A 11 9.85 8.83 -7.53
CA GLY A 11 9.00 9.65 -6.69
C GLY A 11 9.55 9.71 -5.28
N SER A 12 9.28 10.81 -4.58
CA SER A 12 9.59 10.92 -3.16
C SER A 12 8.49 10.26 -2.33
N ILE A 13 8.88 9.43 -1.36
CA ILE A 13 8.01 9.02 -0.26
C ILE A 13 8.07 10.16 0.76
N PRO A 14 6.96 10.89 0.99
CA PRO A 14 6.97 12.07 1.85
C PRO A 14 7.06 11.66 3.32
N THR A 15 7.50 12.61 4.15
CA THR A 15 7.46 12.43 5.61
C THR A 15 6.03 12.20 6.08
N ARG A 16 5.81 11.17 6.90
CA ARG A 16 4.52 10.87 7.53
C ARG A 16 4.74 10.46 8.98
N LYS A 17 3.89 10.95 9.89
CA LYS A 17 3.99 10.71 11.33
C LYS A 17 2.73 10.03 11.84
N GLY A 18 2.89 9.05 12.70
CA GLY A 18 1.82 8.37 13.43
C GLY A 18 2.07 8.43 14.93
N ALA A 19 1.02 8.69 15.69
CA ALA A 19 1.04 8.53 17.14
C ALA A 19 1.09 7.04 17.53
N ALA A 20 1.29 6.74 18.81
CA ALA A 20 1.17 5.37 19.31
C ALA A 20 -0.19 4.76 18.94
N GLY A 21 -0.19 3.52 18.47
CA GLY A 21 -1.38 2.81 18.02
C GLY A 21 -1.92 3.26 16.65
N VAL A 22 -1.36 4.31 16.04
CA VAL A 22 -1.77 4.82 14.72
C VAL A 22 -0.76 4.42 13.67
N ALA A 23 -1.20 3.61 12.71
CA ALA A 23 -0.33 3.17 11.62
C ALA A 23 0.01 4.31 10.66
N VAL A 24 1.26 4.35 10.21
CA VAL A 24 1.69 5.21 9.10
C VAL A 24 1.56 4.43 7.80
N VAL A 25 0.77 4.95 6.87
CA VAL A 25 0.48 4.28 5.59
C VAL A 25 0.95 5.16 4.43
N TYR A 26 1.64 4.54 3.47
CA TYR A 26 1.96 5.15 2.19
C TYR A 26 1.77 4.14 1.06
N ALA A 27 0.99 4.50 0.05
CA ALA A 27 0.78 3.68 -1.14
C ALA A 27 1.66 4.17 -2.29
N ALA A 28 2.55 3.31 -2.77
CA ALA A 28 3.28 3.47 -4.01
C ALA A 28 2.45 2.88 -5.15
N ILE A 29 1.99 3.74 -6.06
CA ILE A 29 1.02 3.37 -7.09
C ILE A 29 1.65 3.58 -8.47
N PRO A 30 1.87 2.52 -9.27
CA PRO A 30 2.52 2.63 -10.57
C PRO A 30 1.51 2.96 -11.68
N GLN A 31 1.99 3.32 -12.87
CA GLN A 31 1.18 3.20 -14.09
C GLN A 31 0.99 1.72 -14.49
N MET A 32 0.06 1.44 -15.41
CA MET A 32 -0.30 0.07 -15.80
C MET A 32 0.86 -0.74 -16.41
N ASP A 33 1.85 -0.06 -16.99
CA ASP A 33 3.06 -0.57 -17.62
C ASP A 33 4.29 -0.54 -16.70
N GLN A 34 4.12 -0.10 -15.46
CA GLN A 34 5.21 0.09 -14.50
C GLN A 34 5.13 -0.90 -13.35
N ARG A 35 6.28 -1.37 -12.91
CA ARG A 35 6.42 -2.08 -11.63
C ARG A 35 6.97 -1.12 -10.58
N VAL A 36 6.41 -1.17 -9.38
CA VAL A 36 6.90 -0.41 -8.22
C VAL A 36 8.16 -1.07 -7.69
N THR A 37 9.11 -0.26 -7.29
CA THR A 37 10.24 -0.68 -6.48
C THR A 37 10.59 0.39 -5.45
N ILE A 38 11.16 -0.02 -4.32
CA ILE A 38 11.52 0.90 -3.24
C ILE A 38 13.01 0.71 -2.93
N PRO A 39 13.89 1.53 -3.52
CA PRO A 39 15.32 1.43 -3.28
C PRO A 39 15.77 2.02 -1.95
N TYR A 40 15.03 2.99 -1.41
CA TYR A 40 15.43 3.71 -0.20
C TYR A 40 14.23 4.08 0.67
N LEU A 41 14.31 3.79 1.96
CA LEU A 41 13.36 4.25 2.96
C LEU A 41 14.07 4.52 4.28
N ARG A 42 13.70 5.63 4.92
CA ARG A 42 14.21 6.02 6.23
C ARG A 42 13.03 6.14 7.19
N CYS A 43 13.09 5.35 8.25
CA CYS A 43 12.03 5.25 9.26
C CYS A 43 12.61 5.54 10.64
N ARG A 44 11.80 6.09 11.54
CA ARG A 44 12.10 6.20 12.97
C ARG A 44 10.93 5.64 13.77
N THR A 45 11.23 4.86 14.79
CA THR A 45 10.24 4.33 15.73
C THR A 45 10.56 4.78 17.16
N GLY A 46 9.53 4.74 18.02
CA GLY A 46 9.66 5.03 19.44
C GLY A 46 10.35 3.92 20.23
N ALA A 47 10.25 4.03 21.56
CA ALA A 47 10.87 3.12 22.54
C ALA A 47 10.69 1.61 22.29
N PRO A 48 9.54 1.10 21.84
CA PRO A 48 9.38 -0.34 21.63
C PRO A 48 9.94 -0.86 20.29
N GLY A 49 10.40 0.02 19.38
CA GLY A 49 10.63 -0.38 17.99
C GLY A 49 9.32 -0.45 17.21
N GLY A 50 9.23 -1.30 16.20
CA GLY A 50 8.01 -1.53 15.43
C GLY A 50 8.30 -2.33 14.18
N ASN A 51 7.28 -2.62 13.37
CA ASN A 51 7.46 -3.37 12.14
C ASN A 51 7.04 -2.52 10.94
N LEU A 52 7.88 -2.52 9.91
CA LEU A 52 7.49 -2.10 8.58
C LEU A 52 6.95 -3.33 7.84
N GLU A 53 5.68 -3.26 7.48
CA GLU A 53 5.03 -4.23 6.62
C GLU A 53 4.96 -3.65 5.20
N VAL A 54 5.52 -4.38 4.25
CA VAL A 54 5.36 -4.09 2.83
C VAL A 54 4.23 -4.96 2.30
N LEU A 55 3.02 -4.38 2.26
CA LEU A 55 1.82 -5.05 1.81
C LEU A 55 1.81 -5.09 0.27
N GLN A 56 1.79 -6.30 -0.28
CA GLN A 56 1.62 -6.52 -1.73
C GLN A 56 0.15 -6.77 -2.07
N THR A 57 -0.21 -6.59 -3.33
CA THR A 57 -1.55 -6.92 -3.80
C THR A 57 -1.75 -8.44 -3.79
N GLU A 58 -2.86 -8.91 -3.21
CA GLU A 58 -3.27 -10.32 -3.20
C GLU A 58 -4.41 -10.64 -4.15
N GLY A 59 -5.32 -9.68 -4.34
CA GLY A 59 -6.49 -9.84 -5.18
C GLY A 59 -6.81 -8.57 -5.93
N VAL A 60 -7.33 -8.72 -7.15
CA VAL A 60 -7.77 -7.63 -8.00
C VAL A 60 -9.22 -7.84 -8.34
N TYR A 61 -10.06 -6.86 -8.02
CA TYR A 61 -11.50 -6.91 -8.20
C TYR A 61 -11.96 -5.70 -9.00
N LYS A 62 -13.12 -5.82 -9.63
CA LYS A 62 -13.74 -4.71 -10.36
C LYS A 62 -15.14 -4.47 -9.84
N PHE A 63 -15.52 -3.20 -9.78
CA PHE A 63 -16.87 -2.82 -9.40
C PHE A 63 -17.28 -1.52 -10.09
N SER A 64 -18.56 -1.20 -9.94
CA SER A 64 -19.11 0.11 -10.32
C SER A 64 -19.98 0.62 -9.18
N LEU A 65 -20.01 1.92 -8.99
CA LEU A 65 -20.82 2.59 -7.99
C LEU A 65 -21.68 3.66 -8.68
N LEU A 66 -22.99 3.53 -8.58
CA LEU A 66 -23.95 4.41 -9.27
C LEU A 66 -24.31 5.68 -8.48
N ALA A 67 -24.03 5.71 -7.18
CA ALA A 67 -24.31 6.84 -6.30
C ALA A 67 -23.15 7.06 -5.34
N ALA A 68 -22.84 8.32 -5.00
CA ALA A 68 -21.74 8.62 -4.09
C ALA A 68 -21.95 7.94 -2.73
N GLY A 69 -20.89 7.38 -2.16
CA GLY A 69 -21.00 6.69 -0.88
C GLY A 69 -19.71 6.04 -0.42
N SER A 70 -19.70 5.61 0.84
CA SER A 70 -18.63 4.80 1.42
C SER A 70 -18.90 3.30 1.34
N VAL A 71 -20.13 2.88 1.04
CA VAL A 71 -20.51 1.48 0.87
C VAL A 71 -20.45 1.12 -0.61
N ILE A 72 -19.65 0.11 -0.94
CA ILE A 72 -19.46 -0.39 -2.31
C ILE A 72 -19.77 -1.88 -2.38
N ALA A 73 -20.46 -2.31 -3.44
CA ALA A 73 -20.63 -3.73 -3.73
C ALA A 73 -19.47 -4.19 -4.63
N VAL A 74 -18.70 -5.19 -4.18
CA VAL A 74 -17.55 -5.71 -4.93
C VAL A 74 -17.74 -7.19 -5.19
N PRO A 75 -18.24 -7.58 -6.38
CA PRO A 75 -18.52 -8.97 -6.70
C PRO A 75 -17.28 -9.87 -6.57
N GLY A 76 -17.44 -11.03 -5.91
CA GLY A 76 -16.38 -12.01 -5.73
C GLY A 76 -15.31 -11.64 -4.70
N ILE A 77 -15.47 -10.54 -3.95
CA ILE A 77 -14.58 -10.20 -2.85
C ILE A 77 -14.67 -11.30 -1.76
N PRO A 78 -13.54 -11.80 -1.24
CA PRO A 78 -13.54 -12.74 -0.13
C PRO A 78 -14.23 -12.16 1.11
N ALA A 79 -14.78 -13.04 1.94
CA ALA A 79 -15.25 -12.66 3.25
C ALA A 79 -14.08 -12.25 4.17
N THR A 80 -14.40 -11.58 5.29
CA THR A 80 -13.46 -11.24 6.37
C THR A 80 -12.28 -10.35 5.95
N VAL A 81 -12.51 -9.39 5.04
CA VAL A 81 -11.49 -8.42 4.61
C VAL A 81 -11.52 -7.10 5.38
N THR A 82 -12.38 -6.98 6.40
CA THR A 82 -12.41 -5.82 7.30
C THR A 82 -11.03 -5.53 7.92
N GLY A 83 -10.66 -4.26 7.98
CA GLY A 83 -9.36 -3.78 8.47
C GLY A 83 -8.23 -3.81 7.45
N ARG A 84 -8.42 -4.45 6.28
CA ARG A 84 -7.40 -4.51 5.23
C ARG A 84 -7.27 -3.19 4.49
N GLN A 85 -6.04 -2.89 4.06
CA GLN A 85 -5.77 -1.79 3.15
C GLN A 85 -6.22 -2.18 1.74
N VAL A 86 -6.77 -1.20 1.01
CA VAL A 86 -7.11 -1.33 -0.39
C VAL A 86 -6.63 -0.12 -1.16
N VAL A 87 -6.28 -0.33 -2.43
CA VAL A 87 -6.02 0.75 -3.37
C VAL A 87 -7.07 0.70 -4.45
N LEU A 88 -7.75 1.81 -4.66
CA LEU A 88 -8.72 1.99 -5.73
C LEU A 88 -8.02 2.67 -6.90
N ARG A 89 -8.26 2.19 -8.12
CA ARG A 89 -7.89 2.87 -9.35
C ARG A 89 -9.16 3.16 -10.14
N PHE A 90 -9.40 4.44 -10.36
CA PHE A 90 -10.51 4.94 -11.14
C PHE A 90 -10.16 4.93 -12.63
N PRO A 91 -11.16 4.92 -13.53
CA PRO A 91 -10.91 4.95 -14.98
C PRO A 91 -10.12 6.16 -15.46
N SER A 92 -10.20 7.28 -14.74
CA SER A 92 -9.41 8.49 -14.98
C SER A 92 -7.91 8.29 -14.77
N GLY A 93 -7.49 7.16 -14.23
CA GLY A 93 -6.12 6.92 -13.75
C GLY A 93 -5.87 7.48 -12.36
N GLU A 94 -6.82 8.21 -11.77
CA GLU A 94 -6.74 8.61 -10.36
C GLU A 94 -6.73 7.36 -9.47
N THR A 95 -5.94 7.41 -8.41
CA THR A 95 -5.81 6.30 -7.48
C THR A 95 -5.91 6.75 -6.03
N LYS A 96 -6.62 5.99 -5.21
CA LYS A 96 -6.88 6.32 -3.80
C LYS A 96 -6.65 5.11 -2.91
N ALA A 97 -5.80 5.25 -1.90
CA ALA A 97 -5.63 4.25 -0.86
C ALA A 97 -6.61 4.51 0.29
N THR A 98 -7.21 3.44 0.83
CA THR A 98 -8.14 3.50 1.96
C THR A 98 -8.14 2.17 2.72
N VAL A 99 -8.81 2.14 3.87
CA VAL A 99 -9.06 0.93 4.65
C VAL A 99 -10.52 0.49 4.49
N ILE A 100 -10.77 -0.82 4.55
CA ILE A 100 -12.11 -1.39 4.71
C ILE A 100 -12.49 -1.31 6.19
N SER A 101 -13.48 -0.49 6.55
CA SER A 101 -13.92 -0.33 7.94
C SER A 101 -14.94 -1.38 8.39
N ALA A 102 -15.73 -1.91 7.45
CA ALA A 102 -16.67 -3.00 7.69
C ALA A 102 -16.97 -3.77 6.40
N GLN A 103 -17.54 -4.96 6.55
CA GLN A 103 -18.00 -5.79 5.44
C GLN A 103 -19.31 -6.49 5.80
N THR A 104 -20.22 -6.59 4.84
CA THR A 104 -21.45 -7.40 4.93
C THR A 104 -21.67 -8.11 3.60
N GLY A 105 -21.35 -9.40 3.55
CA GLY A 105 -21.29 -10.15 2.29
C GLY A 105 -20.25 -9.53 1.35
N GLU A 106 -20.67 -9.18 0.14
CA GLU A 106 -19.84 -8.52 -0.87
C GLU A 106 -19.85 -6.98 -0.76
N ASN A 107 -20.61 -6.43 0.19
CA ASN A 107 -20.62 -5.00 0.44
C ASN A 107 -19.50 -4.61 1.41
N LEU A 108 -18.65 -3.69 0.98
CA LEU A 108 -17.54 -3.14 1.75
C LEU A 108 -17.85 -1.71 2.15
N THR A 109 -17.68 -1.38 3.42
CA THR A 109 -17.66 0.01 3.89
C THR A 109 -16.21 0.48 3.88
N LEU A 110 -15.92 1.54 3.13
CA LEU A 110 -14.62 2.17 3.06
C LEU A 110 -14.50 3.27 4.12
N GLY A 111 -13.28 3.52 4.59
CA GLY A 111 -12.99 4.65 5.48
C GLY A 111 -13.18 6.03 4.83
N THR A 112 -13.40 6.10 3.52
CA THR A 112 -13.67 7.34 2.79
C THR A 112 -14.80 7.16 1.79
N SER A 113 -15.59 8.22 1.57
CA SER A 113 -16.59 8.25 0.49
C SER A 113 -15.92 8.35 -0.88
N ILE A 114 -16.56 7.76 -1.89
CA ILE A 114 -16.16 7.84 -3.29
C ILE A 114 -17.32 8.38 -4.14
N ALA A 115 -16.98 9.09 -5.22
CA ALA A 115 -17.95 9.58 -6.19
C ALA A 115 -18.51 8.44 -7.05
N PRO A 116 -19.67 8.62 -7.72
CA PRO A 116 -20.17 7.67 -8.69
C PRO A 116 -19.16 7.44 -9.82
N GLN A 117 -18.82 6.19 -10.08
CA GLN A 117 -17.80 5.77 -11.04
C GLN A 117 -18.10 4.37 -11.56
N THR A 118 -17.80 4.12 -12.83
CA THR A 118 -17.92 2.79 -13.45
C THR A 118 -16.53 2.17 -13.64
N ASN A 119 -16.43 0.84 -13.69
CA ASN A 119 -15.17 0.12 -13.97
C ASN A 119 -13.98 0.51 -13.05
N VAL A 120 -14.26 0.68 -11.75
CA VAL A 120 -13.22 0.92 -10.75
C VAL A 120 -12.51 -0.40 -10.45
N THR A 121 -11.18 -0.36 -10.42
CA THR A 121 -10.36 -1.50 -10.01
C THR A 121 -9.99 -1.37 -8.54
N LEU A 122 -10.25 -2.42 -7.76
CA LEU A 122 -9.87 -2.54 -6.36
C LEU A 122 -8.71 -3.53 -6.24
N TYR A 123 -7.59 -3.06 -5.70
CA TYR A 123 -6.45 -3.88 -5.31
C TYR A 123 -6.57 -4.17 -3.81
N LEU A 124 -6.79 -5.42 -3.46
CA LEU A 124 -6.83 -5.88 -2.08
C LEU A 124 -5.39 -6.14 -1.62
N MET A 125 -4.91 -5.37 -0.66
CA MET A 125 -3.55 -5.50 -0.14
C MET A 125 -3.50 -6.58 0.93
N GLY A 126 -2.39 -7.34 0.97
CA GLY A 126 -2.03 -8.29 2.02
C GLY A 126 -2.19 -7.74 3.44
N ASN A 127 -2.16 -8.62 4.42
CA ASN A 127 -2.13 -8.27 5.84
C ASN A 127 -0.82 -8.76 6.49
N THR A 128 -0.64 -8.51 7.78
CA THR A 128 0.54 -8.96 8.56
C THR A 128 0.85 -10.45 8.45
N SER A 129 -0.19 -11.29 8.32
CA SER A 129 -0.08 -12.75 8.26
C SER A 129 -0.03 -13.30 6.83
N SER A 130 -0.11 -12.44 5.83
CA SER A 130 -0.09 -12.83 4.43
C SER A 130 1.32 -13.21 3.98
N GLU A 131 1.46 -14.32 3.25
CA GLU A 131 2.73 -14.69 2.58
C GLU A 131 3.19 -13.64 1.57
N SER A 132 2.26 -12.82 1.07
CA SER A 132 2.54 -11.72 0.16
C SER A 132 3.14 -10.49 0.85
N THR A 133 3.14 -10.43 2.18
CA THR A 133 3.63 -9.31 2.97
C THR A 133 5.06 -9.59 3.44
N ALA A 134 5.96 -8.64 3.22
CA ALA A 134 7.28 -8.66 3.85
C ALA A 134 7.24 -7.87 5.16
N GLU A 135 7.69 -8.47 6.25
CA GLU A 135 7.81 -7.82 7.55
C GLU A 135 9.28 -7.53 7.85
N ILE A 136 9.58 -6.26 8.15
CA ILE A 136 10.93 -5.79 8.43
C ILE A 136 10.93 -5.16 9.83
N PRO A 137 11.64 -5.75 10.80
CA PRO A 137 11.72 -5.18 12.14
C PRO A 137 12.49 -3.86 12.12
N LEU A 138 11.98 -2.87 12.84
CA LEU A 138 12.55 -1.53 12.98
C LEU A 138 13.16 -1.39 14.38
N THR A 139 14.32 -0.76 14.43
CA THR A 139 15.12 -0.62 15.66
C THR A 139 14.47 0.35 16.65
N ALA A 140 14.31 -0.08 17.89
CA ALA A 140 13.80 0.74 18.99
C ALA A 140 14.56 2.06 19.18
N SER A 141 13.82 3.17 19.35
CA SER A 141 14.34 4.52 19.57
C SER A 141 15.40 5.00 18.58
N ALA A 142 15.43 4.42 17.38
CA ALA A 142 16.49 4.67 16.40
C ALA A 142 15.93 4.93 15.01
N VAL A 143 16.82 5.39 14.14
CA VAL A 143 16.55 5.51 12.71
C VAL A 143 16.97 4.21 12.05
N THR A 144 16.05 3.58 11.33
CA THR A 144 16.33 2.45 10.45
C THR A 144 16.37 2.95 9.01
N ILE A 145 17.48 2.65 8.32
CA ILE A 145 17.66 2.95 6.91
C ILE A 145 17.59 1.64 6.14
N LEU A 146 16.62 1.54 5.24
CA LEU A 146 16.50 0.42 4.31
C LEU A 146 16.97 0.91 2.95
N GLN A 147 18.03 0.30 2.45
CA GLN A 147 18.59 0.62 1.15
C GLN A 147 19.10 -0.65 0.47
N ALA A 148 18.87 -0.75 -0.83
CA ALA A 148 19.47 -1.79 -1.65
C ALA A 148 19.63 -1.28 -3.08
N GLU A 149 20.57 -1.88 -3.81
CA GLU A 149 20.74 -1.65 -5.25
C GLU A 149 19.53 -2.16 -6.03
N CYS A 150 19.44 -1.79 -7.32
CA CYS A 150 18.33 -2.15 -8.20
C CYS A 150 17.99 -3.66 -8.11
N PRO A 151 16.71 -4.05 -7.95
CA PRO A 151 15.51 -3.20 -7.99
C PRO A 151 15.23 -2.41 -6.71
N GLY A 152 15.92 -2.64 -5.60
CA GLY A 152 15.65 -2.05 -4.29
C GLY A 152 15.35 -3.13 -3.25
N PHE A 153 15.06 -2.72 -2.00
CA PHE A 153 14.83 -3.70 -0.93
C PHE A 153 13.46 -4.37 -1.04
N THR A 154 12.55 -3.80 -1.83
CA THR A 154 11.29 -4.42 -2.21
C THR A 154 10.88 -4.03 -3.62
N ALA A 155 10.20 -4.95 -4.29
CA ALA A 155 9.61 -4.79 -5.60
C ALA A 155 8.14 -5.23 -5.58
N GLY A 156 7.32 -4.57 -6.38
CA GLY A 156 5.93 -4.95 -6.61
C GLY A 156 5.86 -6.33 -7.25
N LYS A 157 4.92 -7.15 -6.78
CA LYS A 157 4.72 -8.52 -7.28
C LYS A 157 4.47 -8.56 -8.79
N GLU A 158 3.64 -7.65 -9.29
CA GLU A 158 3.25 -7.59 -10.71
C GLU A 158 3.35 -6.16 -11.27
N ILE A 159 3.36 -6.07 -12.60
CA ILE A 159 3.30 -4.79 -13.32
C ILE A 159 1.91 -4.17 -13.12
N GLY A 160 1.85 -2.86 -12.91
CA GLY A 160 0.62 -2.11 -12.70
C GLY A 160 0.03 -2.25 -11.29
N TRP A 161 0.59 -3.11 -10.43
CA TRP A 161 0.07 -3.38 -9.09
C TRP A 161 0.71 -2.45 -8.05
N PRO A 162 -0.10 -1.88 -7.14
CA PRO A 162 0.40 -1.03 -6.08
C PRO A 162 1.12 -1.84 -4.98
N VAL A 163 1.97 -1.14 -4.24
CA VAL A 163 2.62 -1.60 -3.02
C VAL A 163 2.28 -0.62 -1.90
N VAL A 164 1.93 -1.11 -0.72
CA VAL A 164 1.64 -0.26 0.44
C VAL A 164 2.70 -0.47 1.52
N LEU A 165 3.37 0.61 1.90
CA LEU A 165 4.17 0.66 3.11
C LEU A 165 3.26 0.93 4.29
N TYR A 166 3.29 0.02 5.27
CA TYR A 166 2.47 0.09 6.46
C TYR A 166 3.36 -0.09 7.69
N ILE A 167 3.51 0.98 8.48
CA ILE A 167 4.26 0.90 9.73
C ILE A 167 3.27 0.90 10.87
N ARG A 168 3.27 -0.16 11.69
CA ARG A 168 2.49 -0.23 12.92
C ARG A 168 3.43 -0.26 14.11
N ASN A 169 3.13 0.61 15.07
CA ASN A 169 3.75 0.62 16.37
C ASN A 169 2.66 0.83 17.44
N THR A 170 2.41 -0.19 18.26
CA THR A 170 1.35 -0.17 19.26
C THR A 170 1.67 0.81 20.39
N ASP A 171 2.92 0.85 20.83
CA ASP A 171 3.33 1.50 22.09
C ASP A 171 4.29 2.68 21.89
N GLY A 172 4.47 3.13 20.66
CA GLY A 172 5.37 4.23 20.33
C GLY A 172 4.97 4.99 19.06
N ALA A 173 5.38 6.27 18.98
CA ALA A 173 5.24 7.02 17.75
C ALA A 173 6.10 6.40 16.63
N CYS A 174 5.65 6.53 15.39
CA CYS A 174 6.42 6.10 14.22
C CYS A 174 6.42 7.19 13.15
N VAL A 175 7.52 7.26 12.40
CA VAL A 175 7.73 8.28 11.39
C VAL A 175 8.40 7.64 10.18
N ILE A 176 7.79 7.79 9.00
CA ILE A 176 8.53 7.74 7.74
C ILE A 176 9.19 9.11 7.62
N GLU A 177 10.52 9.18 7.70
CA GLU A 177 11.25 10.44 7.57
C GLU A 177 11.38 10.83 6.10
N GLY A 178 11.43 9.83 5.21
CA GLY A 178 11.40 10.00 3.77
C GLY A 178 11.83 8.72 3.07
N GLY A 179 11.74 8.72 1.75
CA GLY A 179 12.15 7.58 0.93
C GLY A 179 12.10 7.88 -0.55
N THR A 180 12.52 6.92 -1.35
CA THR A 180 12.41 6.96 -2.81
C THR A 180 11.61 5.76 -3.28
N VAL A 181 10.62 6.01 -4.13
CA VAL A 181 9.98 4.98 -4.95
C VAL A 181 10.52 5.10 -6.37
N ALA A 182 10.84 3.99 -7.00
CA ALA A 182 11.22 3.92 -8.40
C ALA A 182 10.20 3.08 -9.16
N TYR A 183 9.79 3.59 -10.32
CA TYR A 183 8.87 2.94 -11.24
C TYR A 183 9.67 2.46 -12.43
N ILE A 184 9.76 1.14 -12.59
CA ILE A 184 10.51 0.50 -13.67
C ILE A 184 9.54 0.02 -14.75
N GLY A 185 9.85 0.35 -15.99
CA GLY A 185 9.17 -0.21 -17.17
C GLY A 185 9.76 -1.56 -17.51
N VAL A 186 8.93 -2.41 -18.11
CA VAL A 186 9.31 -3.75 -18.59
C VAL A 186 9.18 -3.79 -20.11
#